data_AF-Q0ICW5-F1
#
_entry.id   AF-Q0ICW5-F1
#
_cell.length_a   1.000
_cell.length_b   1.000
_cell.length_c   1.000
_cell.angle_alpha   90.00
_cell.angle_beta   90.00
_cell.angle_gamma   90.00
#
_symmetry.space_group_name_H-M   'P 1'
#
loop_
_entity.id
_entity.type
_entity.pdbx_description
1 polymer ?
#
loop_
_entity_poly.entity_id
_entity_poly.type
_entity_poly.pdbx_seq_one_letter_code
_entity_poly.pdbx_strand_id
1 'polypeptide(L)'
;MAFDRIQRTTRRRSSAGPTPPRRPLGGSYDRASGHRQGPRPTFLALKDHGKVFVADMPFLSDGQLANITKEASEVLESLERRIVELEEIADQPIADRDTLIKACTKRDVTHRFLRAIEDEQQQRRENPAVLSAAGESLPRTFLEIARHRLPGATFDSLLQEALNACEQSKAQEESSNPSPVKVIPFQGKPSSLPVVVSPDPDPADQAL
;
A
#
# COMPACT_ATOMS: atom_id res chain seq x y z
N MET A 1 3.91 -37.15 -77.65
CA MET A 1 4.13 -37.99 -76.44
C MET A 1 4.71 -37.07 -75.38
N ALA A 2 3.93 -36.61 -74.39
CA ALA A 2 3.56 -37.31 -73.14
C ALA A 2 4.70 -37.28 -72.09
N PHE A 3 4.50 -36.47 -71.04
CA PHE A 3 4.91 -36.58 -69.61
C PHE A 3 6.41 -36.89 -69.28
N ASP A 4 7.05 -36.49 -68.19
CA ASP A 4 6.57 -36.08 -66.88
C ASP A 4 7.70 -35.38 -66.10
N ARG A 5 7.33 -34.49 -65.19
CA ARG A 5 8.23 -33.75 -64.30
C ARG A 5 8.57 -34.64 -63.09
N ILE A 6 9.73 -35.30 -63.09
CA ILE A 6 10.14 -36.17 -61.98
C ILE A 6 10.85 -35.36 -60.88
N GLN A 7 10.15 -35.25 -59.75
CA GLN A 7 10.60 -34.72 -58.47
C GLN A 7 11.84 -35.47 -57.94
N ARG A 8 12.96 -34.77 -57.72
CA ARG A 8 14.04 -35.28 -56.85
C ARG A 8 13.79 -34.84 -55.41
N THR A 9 13.11 -35.74 -54.72
CA THR A 9 13.00 -35.94 -53.27
C THR A 9 14.09 -35.29 -52.42
N THR A 10 13.69 -34.40 -51.50
CA THR A 10 14.52 -33.91 -50.40
C THR A 10 14.73 -35.05 -49.40
N ARG A 11 15.88 -35.74 -49.47
CA ARG A 11 16.27 -36.70 -48.45
C ARG A 11 16.70 -35.92 -47.19
N ARG A 12 15.75 -35.69 -46.29
CA ARG A 12 15.93 -35.26 -44.90
C ARG A 12 17.12 -36.02 -44.28
N ARG A 13 18.26 -35.33 -44.11
CA ARG A 13 19.27 -35.74 -43.14
C ARG A 13 18.83 -35.20 -41.78
N SER A 14 18.07 -36.03 -41.07
CA SER A 14 17.79 -35.87 -39.64
C SER A 14 19.07 -36.16 -38.86
N SER A 15 20.01 -35.21 -38.84
CA SER A 15 21.23 -35.30 -38.04
C SER A 15 21.54 -33.99 -37.32
N ALA A 16 20.50 -33.31 -36.84
CA ALA A 16 20.65 -32.35 -35.75
C ALA A 16 20.33 -33.11 -34.46
N GLY A 17 21.38 -33.52 -33.73
CA GLY A 17 21.24 -34.03 -32.37
C GLY A 17 20.63 -32.95 -31.45
N PRO A 18 20.15 -33.33 -30.26
CA PRO A 18 19.54 -32.38 -29.33
C PRO A 18 20.51 -31.24 -29.04
N THR A 19 20.08 -30.01 -29.33
CA THR A 19 20.81 -28.80 -28.93
C THR A 19 20.99 -28.83 -27.41
N PRO A 20 22.23 -28.76 -26.89
CA PRO A 20 22.47 -28.83 -25.45
C PRO A 20 21.80 -27.63 -24.75
N PRO A 21 21.22 -27.83 -23.55
CA PRO A 21 20.61 -26.75 -22.80
C PRO A 21 21.67 -25.69 -22.47
N ARG A 22 21.39 -24.42 -22.81
CA ARG A 22 22.26 -23.30 -22.42
C ARG A 22 22.34 -23.24 -20.90
N ARG A 23 23.54 -23.47 -20.37
CA ARG A 23 23.85 -23.30 -18.94
C ARG A 23 23.58 -21.84 -18.54
N PRO A 24 22.81 -21.55 -17.48
CA PRO A 24 22.65 -20.18 -17.01
C PRO A 24 24.02 -19.67 -16.52
N LEU A 25 24.48 -18.57 -17.11
CA LEU A 25 25.67 -17.86 -16.65
C LEU A 25 25.35 -17.23 -15.30
N GLY A 26 25.80 -17.89 -14.22
CA GLY A 26 25.87 -17.28 -12.91
C GLY A 26 26.93 -16.18 -12.90
N GLY A 27 26.56 -15.02 -12.36
CA GLY A 27 27.44 -14.06 -11.69
C GLY A 27 28.60 -13.47 -12.49
N SER A 28 28.35 -12.38 -13.21
CA SER A 28 29.35 -11.32 -13.38
C SER A 28 28.71 -10.00 -13.01
N TYR A 29 29.02 -9.59 -11.79
CA TYR A 29 28.85 -8.27 -11.24
C TYR A 29 29.59 -7.27 -12.15
N ASP A 30 28.93 -6.15 -12.42
CA ASP A 30 29.52 -4.93 -12.91
C ASP A 30 30.06 -4.92 -14.36
N ARG A 31 29.18 -4.59 -15.31
CA ARG A 31 29.58 -3.74 -16.44
C ARG A 31 28.41 -2.91 -16.93
N ALA A 32 28.67 -1.61 -16.95
CA ALA A 32 27.82 -0.51 -17.30
C ALA A 32 27.05 -0.65 -18.63
N SER A 33 25.92 0.06 -18.66
CA SER A 33 25.34 0.74 -19.83
C SER A 33 24.99 -0.14 -21.04
N GLY A 34 23.68 -0.40 -21.22
CA GLY A 34 23.15 -0.98 -22.44
C GLY A 34 21.68 -1.29 -22.33
N HIS A 35 20.85 -0.45 -22.96
CA HIS A 35 19.40 -0.56 -23.05
C HIS A 35 18.92 -1.95 -23.48
N ARG A 36 18.30 -2.71 -22.57
CA ARG A 36 17.42 -3.84 -22.88
C ARG A 36 16.32 -4.03 -21.83
N GLN A 37 15.07 -3.83 -22.29
CA GLN A 37 13.89 -4.70 -22.11
C GLN A 37 13.26 -4.81 -20.70
N GLY A 38 12.02 -4.31 -20.57
CA GLY A 38 11.11 -4.53 -19.43
C GLY A 38 11.33 -3.60 -18.22
N PRO A 39 10.30 -3.35 -17.38
CA PRO A 39 10.49 -2.65 -16.11
C PRO A 39 11.48 -3.47 -15.28
N ARG A 40 12.71 -2.99 -15.12
CA ARG A 40 13.66 -3.63 -14.21
C ARG A 40 13.03 -3.61 -12.82
N PRO A 41 12.97 -4.75 -12.11
CA PRO A 41 12.44 -4.77 -10.76
C PRO A 41 13.22 -3.75 -9.92
N THR A 42 12.52 -2.74 -9.45
CA THR A 42 13.06 -1.71 -8.58
C THR A 42 13.26 -2.33 -7.20
N PHE A 43 14.44 -2.13 -6.64
CA PHE A 43 14.76 -2.58 -5.29
C PHE A 43 15.37 -1.45 -4.49
N LEU A 44 15.15 -1.48 -3.19
CA LEU A 44 15.83 -0.64 -2.22
C LEU A 44 16.66 -1.53 -1.30
N ALA A 45 17.93 -1.18 -1.12
CA ALA A 45 18.80 -1.86 -0.17
C ALA A 45 18.71 -1.14 1.17
N LEU A 46 18.05 -1.80 2.11
CA LEU A 46 17.83 -1.41 3.48
C LEU A 46 18.83 -2.12 4.39
N LYS A 47 19.16 -1.50 5.52
CA LYS A 47 20.10 -1.98 6.53
C LYS A 47 19.53 -3.18 7.27
N ASP A 48 18.29 -3.07 7.74
CA ASP A 48 17.66 -4.07 8.60
C ASP A 48 16.90 -5.13 7.78
N HIS A 49 16.32 -4.71 6.64
CA HIS A 49 15.53 -5.59 5.77
C HIS A 49 16.29 -6.10 4.52
N GLY A 50 17.53 -5.67 4.31
CA GLY A 50 18.33 -6.09 3.15
C GLY A 50 17.78 -5.56 1.83
N LYS A 51 17.86 -6.37 0.75
CA LYS A 51 17.35 -5.96 -0.57
C LYS A 51 15.86 -6.25 -0.67
N VAL A 52 15.04 -5.21 -0.67
CA VAL A 52 13.58 -5.32 -0.82
C VAL A 52 13.19 -4.96 -2.25
N PHE A 53 12.47 -5.85 -2.92
CA PHE A 53 11.99 -5.62 -4.28
C PHE A 53 10.53 -5.13 -4.25
N VAL A 54 10.20 -4.19 -5.14
CA VAL A 54 8.81 -3.73 -5.31
C VAL A 54 7.88 -4.87 -5.72
N ALA A 55 8.39 -5.84 -6.50
CA ALA A 55 7.64 -7.02 -6.90
C ALA A 55 7.21 -7.93 -5.73
N ASP A 56 7.90 -7.82 -4.59
CA ASP A 56 7.61 -8.64 -3.42
C ASP A 56 6.61 -7.98 -2.47
N MET A 57 6.30 -6.68 -2.65
CA MET A 57 5.39 -5.91 -1.79
C MET A 57 4.01 -6.58 -1.59
N PRO A 58 3.35 -7.15 -2.61
CA PRO A 58 2.07 -7.83 -2.43
C PRO A 58 2.10 -9.04 -1.51
N PHE A 59 3.29 -9.65 -1.31
CA PHE A 59 3.48 -10.82 -0.46
C PHE A 59 3.91 -10.48 0.97
N LEU A 60 4.16 -9.20 1.25
CA LEU A 60 4.53 -8.72 2.58
C LEU A 60 3.29 -8.40 3.41
N SER A 61 3.34 -8.64 4.72
CA SER A 61 2.28 -8.24 5.64
C SER A 61 2.26 -6.72 5.85
N ASP A 62 1.14 -6.19 6.34
CA ASP A 62 1.01 -4.76 6.61
C ASP A 62 2.03 -4.27 7.65
N GLY A 63 2.34 -5.10 8.65
CA GLY A 63 3.38 -4.81 9.63
C GLY A 63 4.80 -4.79 9.04
N GLN A 64 5.09 -5.71 8.09
CA GLN A 64 6.36 -5.69 7.37
C GLN A 64 6.49 -4.45 6.49
N LEU A 65 5.42 -4.10 5.75
CA LEU A 65 5.39 -2.88 4.95
C LEU A 65 5.56 -1.63 5.82
N ALA A 66 4.95 -1.57 7.00
CA ALA A 66 5.13 -0.45 7.93
C ALA A 66 6.58 -0.28 8.41
N ASN A 67 7.25 -1.37 8.77
CA ASN A 67 8.66 -1.33 9.19
C ASN A 67 9.59 -0.92 8.05
N ILE A 68 9.34 -1.46 6.85
CA ILE A 68 10.09 -1.12 5.63
C ILE A 68 9.88 0.36 5.27
N THR A 69 8.65 0.88 5.37
CA THR A 69 8.35 2.31 5.17
C THR A 69 9.12 3.18 6.14
N LYS A 70 9.13 2.82 7.43
CA LYS A 70 9.88 3.56 8.44
C LYS A 70 11.36 3.62 8.10
N GLU A 71 11.98 2.48 7.82
CA GLU A 71 13.40 2.44 7.48
C GLU A 71 13.71 3.19 6.18
N ALA A 72 12.87 3.02 5.14
CA ALA A 72 13.04 3.75 3.88
C ALA A 72 12.88 5.27 4.06
N SER A 73 12.02 5.73 4.98
CA SER A 73 11.88 7.14 5.34
C SER A 73 13.11 7.69 6.07
N GLU A 74 13.71 6.92 6.97
CA GLU A 74 14.97 7.29 7.64
C GLU A 74 16.13 7.39 6.63
N VAL A 75 16.20 6.45 5.68
CA VAL A 75 17.17 6.51 4.57
C VAL A 75 16.93 7.75 3.71
N LEU A 76 15.68 8.08 3.42
CA LEU A 76 15.34 9.26 2.61
C LEU A 76 15.78 10.54 3.32
N GLU A 77 15.44 10.71 4.60
CA GLU A 77 15.82 11.87 5.40
C GLU A 77 17.35 12.01 5.49
N SER A 78 18.05 10.89 5.69
CA SER A 78 19.52 10.87 5.68
C SER A 78 20.10 11.31 4.33
N LEU A 79 19.48 10.91 3.21
CA LEU A 79 19.92 11.33 1.87
C LEU A 79 19.63 12.81 1.61
N GLU A 80 18.49 13.32 2.04
CA GLU A 80 18.14 14.74 1.90
C GLU A 80 19.11 15.63 2.66
N ARG A 81 19.41 15.30 3.92
CA ARG A 81 20.44 16.01 4.70
C ARG A 81 21.80 15.96 4.01
N ARG A 82 22.20 14.79 3.51
CA ARG A 82 23.49 14.61 2.83
C ARG A 82 23.57 15.38 1.51
N ILE A 83 22.47 15.50 0.78
CA ILE A 83 22.41 16.28 -0.46
C ILE A 83 22.63 17.76 -0.15
N VAL A 84 21.97 18.29 0.88
CA VAL A 84 22.16 19.69 1.31
C VAL A 84 23.62 19.96 1.69
N GLU A 85 24.23 19.08 2.49
CA GLU A 85 25.67 19.19 2.83
C GLU A 85 26.58 19.19 1.58
N LEU A 86 26.28 18.34 0.60
CA LEU A 86 27.06 18.25 -0.65
C LEU A 86 26.84 19.47 -1.56
N GLU A 87 25.66 20.08 -1.52
CA GLU A 87 25.34 21.31 -2.25
C GLU A 87 26.05 22.53 -1.63
N GLU A 88 26.16 22.59 -0.30
CA GLU A 88 26.88 23.67 0.42
C GLU A 88 28.39 23.63 0.17
N ILE A 89 28.97 22.45 -0.05
CA ILE A 89 30.41 22.25 -0.28
C ILE A 89 30.76 22.31 -1.78
N ALA A 90 29.77 22.50 -2.67
CA ALA A 90 29.88 22.29 -4.11
C ALA A 90 30.81 23.24 -4.90
N ASP A 91 31.54 24.15 -4.25
CA ASP A 91 32.46 25.05 -4.94
C ASP A 91 33.63 24.32 -5.62
N GLN A 92 34.14 23.19 -5.11
CA GLN A 92 35.17 22.34 -5.76
C GLN A 92 35.15 20.94 -5.11
N PRO A 93 35.37 19.75 -5.78
CA PRO A 93 35.81 19.33 -7.13
C PRO A 93 34.83 18.39 -7.89
N ILE A 94 35.21 17.87 -9.09
CA ILE A 94 34.38 16.97 -9.95
C ILE A 94 33.87 15.72 -9.21
N ALA A 95 34.67 15.16 -8.28
CA ALA A 95 34.30 13.97 -7.53
C ALA A 95 33.08 14.20 -6.62
N ASP A 96 32.93 15.40 -6.05
CA ASP A 96 31.79 15.72 -5.17
C ASP A 96 30.51 15.96 -5.97
N ARG A 97 30.65 16.40 -7.24
CA ARG A 97 29.52 16.47 -8.16
C ARG A 97 28.98 15.09 -8.52
N ASP A 98 29.85 14.10 -8.73
CA ASP A 98 29.43 12.72 -9.00
C ASP A 98 28.78 12.07 -7.79
N THR A 99 29.25 12.35 -6.57
CA THR A 99 28.60 11.86 -5.34
C THR A 99 27.25 12.51 -5.12
N LEU A 100 27.11 13.81 -5.40
CA LEU A 100 25.83 14.53 -5.38
C LEU A 100 24.83 13.90 -6.38
N ILE A 101 25.24 13.68 -7.63
CA ILE A 101 24.38 13.04 -8.65
C ILE A 101 23.91 11.66 -8.19
N LYS A 102 24.80 10.86 -7.60
CA LYS A 102 24.44 9.53 -7.05
C LYS A 102 23.48 9.64 -5.87
N ALA A 103 23.69 10.60 -4.98
CA ALA A 103 22.80 10.84 -3.83
C ALA A 103 21.40 11.26 -4.29
N CYS A 104 21.29 12.21 -5.22
CA CYS A 104 20.02 12.62 -5.83
C CYS A 104 19.32 11.46 -6.52
N THR A 105 20.05 10.67 -7.31
CA THR A 105 19.49 9.48 -7.96
C THR A 105 18.98 8.47 -6.94
N LYS A 106 19.71 8.26 -5.83
CA LYS A 106 19.30 7.36 -4.75
C LYS A 106 18.06 7.88 -4.03
N ARG A 107 17.98 9.19 -3.74
CA ARG A 107 16.80 9.85 -3.17
C ARG A 107 15.57 9.63 -4.05
N ASP A 108 15.69 9.86 -5.36
CA ASP A 108 14.57 9.69 -6.30
C ASP A 108 14.12 8.22 -6.40
N VAL A 109 15.05 7.26 -6.32
CA VAL A 109 14.72 5.84 -6.23
C VAL A 109 13.97 5.53 -4.93
N THR A 110 14.44 6.06 -3.79
CA THR A 110 13.78 5.89 -2.50
C THR A 110 12.37 6.49 -2.48
N HIS A 111 12.16 7.68 -3.05
CA HIS A 111 10.82 8.26 -3.18
C HIS A 111 9.88 7.38 -4.01
N ARG A 112 10.33 6.88 -5.17
CA ARG A 112 9.53 5.96 -5.98
C ARG A 112 9.22 4.66 -5.24
N PHE A 113 10.15 4.18 -4.43
CA PHE A 113 9.96 2.99 -3.62
C PHE A 113 8.91 3.21 -2.53
N LEU A 114 8.97 4.33 -1.81
CA LEU A 114 7.95 4.71 -0.82
C LEU A 114 6.56 4.85 -1.45
N ARG A 115 6.47 5.51 -2.61
CA ARG A 115 5.21 5.62 -3.36
C ARG A 115 4.64 4.25 -3.74
N ALA A 116 5.49 3.30 -4.14
CA ALA A 116 5.03 1.95 -4.44
C ALA A 116 4.45 1.24 -3.21
N ILE A 117 4.99 1.49 -2.01
CA ILE A 117 4.41 0.98 -0.76
C ILE A 117 3.07 1.65 -0.47
N GLU A 118 2.97 2.96 -0.66
CA GLU A 118 1.71 3.70 -0.47
C GLU A 118 0.62 3.21 -1.43
N ASP A 119 0.95 3.02 -2.71
CA ASP A 119 0.04 2.50 -3.72
C ASP A 119 -0.45 1.09 -3.37
N GLU A 120 0.45 0.20 -2.91
CA GLU A 120 0.10 -1.14 -2.43
C GLU A 120 -0.80 -1.09 -1.19
N GLN A 121 -0.48 -0.25 -0.21
CA GLN A 121 -1.28 -0.07 1.01
C GLN A 121 -2.67 0.48 0.68
N GLN A 122 -2.76 1.40 -0.28
CA GLN A 122 -4.03 1.94 -0.75
C GLN A 122 -4.85 0.85 -1.46
N GLN A 123 -4.23 0.03 -2.32
CA GLN A 123 -4.90 -1.11 -2.95
C GLN A 123 -5.48 -2.10 -1.94
N ARG A 124 -4.78 -2.34 -0.82
CA ARG A 124 -5.29 -3.18 0.27
C ARG A 124 -6.50 -2.56 0.97
N ARG A 125 -6.48 -1.25 1.22
CA ARG A 125 -7.58 -0.50 1.84
C ARG A 125 -8.81 -0.42 0.93
N GLU A 126 -8.58 -0.25 -0.36
CA GLU A 126 -9.63 -0.17 -1.38
C GLU A 126 -10.14 -1.54 -1.82
N ASN A 127 -9.62 -2.64 -1.26
CA ASN A 127 -10.05 -3.98 -1.62
C ASN A 127 -11.55 -4.15 -1.32
N PRO A 128 -12.40 -4.33 -2.35
CA PRO A 128 -13.85 -4.37 -2.18
C PRO A 128 -14.30 -5.55 -1.32
N ALA A 129 -13.55 -6.66 -1.32
CA ALA A 129 -13.84 -7.80 -0.46
C ALA A 129 -13.60 -7.47 1.01
N VAL A 130 -12.54 -6.72 1.32
CA VAL A 130 -12.24 -6.26 2.69
C VAL A 130 -13.26 -5.21 3.13
N LEU A 131 -13.64 -4.28 2.25
CA LEU A 131 -14.65 -3.27 2.53
C LEU A 131 -16.05 -3.87 2.75
N SER A 132 -16.47 -4.83 1.91
CA SER A 132 -17.72 -5.56 2.08
C SER A 132 -17.70 -6.39 3.38
N ALA A 133 -16.60 -7.10 3.66
CA ALA A 133 -16.48 -7.87 4.89
C ALA A 133 -16.52 -6.96 6.14
N ALA A 134 -15.83 -5.82 6.13
CA ALA A 134 -15.86 -4.85 7.21
C ALA A 134 -17.28 -4.29 7.40
N GLY A 135 -17.94 -3.88 6.31
CA GLY A 135 -19.29 -3.36 6.31
C GLY A 135 -20.35 -4.37 6.77
N GLU A 136 -20.18 -5.66 6.47
CA GLU A 136 -21.11 -6.70 6.91
C GLU A 136 -20.77 -7.22 8.31
N SER A 137 -19.51 -7.22 8.74
CA SER A 137 -19.07 -7.87 9.98
C SER A 137 -19.66 -7.24 11.23
N LEU A 138 -19.64 -5.90 11.36
CA LEU A 138 -20.12 -5.23 12.57
C LEU A 138 -21.66 -5.26 12.67
N PRO A 139 -22.43 -4.93 11.62
CA PRO A 139 -23.88 -5.10 11.64
C PRO A 139 -24.30 -6.57 11.79
N ARG A 140 -23.64 -7.54 11.14
CA ARG A 140 -23.96 -8.96 11.34
C ARG A 140 -23.69 -9.41 12.76
N THR A 141 -22.52 -9.10 13.33
CA THR A 141 -22.21 -9.48 14.71
C THR A 141 -23.19 -8.86 15.70
N PHE A 142 -23.59 -7.60 15.50
CA PHE A 142 -24.61 -6.96 16.32
C PHE A 142 -25.97 -7.67 16.20
N LEU A 143 -26.44 -7.97 15.00
CA LEU A 143 -27.70 -8.69 14.77
C LEU A 143 -27.66 -10.13 15.34
N GLU A 144 -26.53 -10.81 15.22
CA GLU A 144 -26.30 -12.14 15.81
C GLU A 144 -26.43 -12.09 17.33
N ILE A 145 -25.77 -11.12 17.98
CA ILE A 145 -25.86 -10.91 19.44
C ILE A 145 -27.29 -10.57 19.84
N ALA A 146 -27.95 -9.65 19.12
CA ALA A 146 -29.33 -9.25 19.39
C ALA A 146 -30.30 -10.44 19.29
N ARG A 147 -30.14 -11.29 18.29
CA ARG A 147 -30.92 -12.53 18.11
C ARG A 147 -30.76 -13.49 19.28
N HIS A 148 -29.58 -13.58 19.88
CA HIS A 148 -29.33 -14.40 21.06
C HIS A 148 -29.83 -13.79 22.37
N ARG A 149 -30.04 -12.46 22.43
CA ARG A 149 -30.42 -11.74 23.66
C ARG A 149 -31.89 -11.41 23.74
N LEU A 150 -32.58 -11.34 22.61
CA LEU A 150 -34.00 -11.06 22.52
C LEU A 150 -34.78 -12.34 22.24
N PRO A 151 -36.00 -12.51 22.80
CA PRO A 151 -36.93 -13.51 22.32
C PRO A 151 -37.12 -13.41 20.80
N GLY A 152 -37.14 -14.55 20.09
CA GLY A 152 -37.17 -14.57 18.61
C GLY A 152 -38.28 -13.70 18.01
N ALA A 153 -39.49 -13.79 18.57
CA ALA A 153 -40.63 -12.98 18.13
C ALA A 153 -40.41 -11.46 18.29
N THR A 154 -39.73 -11.02 19.36
CA THR A 154 -39.45 -9.59 19.57
C THR A 154 -38.33 -9.09 18.66
N PHE A 155 -37.32 -9.93 18.41
CA PHE A 155 -36.24 -9.61 17.48
C PHE A 155 -36.79 -9.44 16.06
N ASP A 156 -37.58 -10.42 15.59
CA ASP A 156 -38.14 -10.40 14.24
C ASP A 156 -39.12 -9.22 14.05
N SER A 157 -39.93 -8.89 15.07
CA SER A 157 -40.83 -7.73 15.02
C SER A 157 -40.08 -6.39 14.92
N LEU A 158 -39.05 -6.19 15.76
CA LEU A 158 -38.23 -4.99 15.73
C LEU A 158 -37.42 -4.86 14.43
N LEU A 159 -36.91 -5.99 13.92
CA LEU A 159 -36.20 -6.02 12.64
C LEU A 159 -37.14 -5.62 11.49
N GLN A 160 -38.35 -6.18 11.47
CA GLN A 160 -39.35 -5.85 10.45
C GLN A 160 -39.81 -4.39 10.55
N GLU A 161 -40.00 -3.86 11.77
CA GLU A 161 -40.32 -2.45 12.00
C GLU A 161 -39.20 -1.53 11.48
N ALA A 162 -37.94 -1.83 11.79
CA ALA A 162 -36.80 -1.06 11.33
C ALA A 162 -36.66 -1.08 9.79
N LEU A 163 -36.85 -2.24 9.15
CA LEU A 163 -36.81 -2.37 7.69
C LEU A 163 -37.93 -1.54 7.04
N ASN A 164 -39.15 -1.61 7.58
CA ASN A 164 -40.28 -0.80 7.11
C ASN A 164 -40.01 0.71 7.26
N ALA A 165 -39.39 1.14 8.37
CA ALA A 165 -39.01 2.53 8.59
C ALA A 165 -37.94 3.01 7.59
N CYS A 166 -36.97 2.15 7.24
CA CYS A 166 -35.96 2.47 6.22
C CYS A 166 -36.59 2.62 4.82
N GLU A 167 -37.51 1.74 4.44
CA GLU A 167 -38.23 1.83 3.16
C GLU A 167 -39.05 3.12 3.04
N GLN A 168 -39.75 3.52 4.12
CA GLN A 168 -40.47 4.79 4.19
C GLN A 168 -39.53 6.00 4.06
N SER A 169 -38.37 5.94 4.72
CA SER A 169 -37.36 7.01 4.65
C SER A 169 -36.81 7.18 3.23
N LYS A 170 -36.51 6.07 2.54
CA LYS A 170 -36.03 6.08 1.16
C LYS A 170 -37.07 6.65 0.18
N ALA A 171 -38.34 6.31 0.37
CA ALA A 171 -39.44 6.84 -0.43
C ALA A 171 -39.66 8.35 -0.21
N GLN A 172 -39.42 8.86 1.01
CA GLN A 172 -39.46 10.29 1.30
C GLN A 172 -38.31 11.06 0.64
N GLU A 173 -37.09 10.52 0.64
CA GLU A 173 -35.93 11.16 0.01
C GLU A 173 -36.10 11.31 -1.52
N GLU A 174 -36.60 10.29 -2.23
CA GLU A 174 -36.85 10.36 -3.68
C GLU A 174 -37.98 11.34 -4.08
N SER A 175 -38.86 11.69 -3.14
CA SER A 175 -40.00 12.59 -3.37
C SER A 175 -39.73 14.07 -3.01
N SER A 176 -38.59 14.37 -2.37
CA SER A 176 -38.27 15.72 -1.91
C SER A 176 -37.25 16.43 -2.83
N ASN A 177 -37.76 17.21 -3.77
CA ASN A 177 -36.98 18.29 -4.39
C ASN A 177 -36.41 19.21 -3.28
N PRO A 178 -35.15 19.69 -3.37
CA PRO A 178 -34.52 20.41 -2.28
C PRO A 178 -35.13 21.81 -2.13
N SER A 179 -36.05 21.96 -1.18
CA SER A 179 -36.36 23.27 -0.63
C SER A 179 -35.38 23.53 0.53
N PRO A 180 -34.73 24.71 0.61
CA PRO A 180 -33.70 24.95 1.59
C PRO A 180 -34.31 25.00 2.99
N VAL A 181 -33.89 24.06 3.84
CA VAL A 181 -34.24 23.99 5.25
C VAL A 181 -33.74 25.25 5.95
N LYS A 182 -34.66 26.02 6.54
CA LYS A 182 -34.33 27.10 7.49
C LYS A 182 -33.78 26.46 8.77
N VAL A 183 -32.47 26.40 8.87
CA VAL A 183 -31.76 26.00 10.09
C VAL A 183 -31.90 27.13 11.12
N ILE A 184 -32.65 26.90 12.19
CA ILE A 184 -32.63 27.75 13.39
C ILE A 184 -31.53 27.18 14.31
N PRO A 185 -30.48 27.93 14.62
CA PRO A 185 -29.41 27.44 15.49
C PRO A 185 -29.90 27.36 16.94
N PHE A 186 -29.84 26.17 17.53
CA PHE A 186 -29.97 25.99 18.97
C PHE A 186 -28.68 26.49 19.65
N GLN A 187 -28.78 27.57 20.44
CA GLN A 187 -27.74 27.98 21.38
C GLN A 187 -27.62 26.93 22.50
N GLY A 188 -26.69 25.99 22.34
CA GLY A 188 -26.25 25.11 23.43
C GLY A 188 -25.38 25.88 24.41
N LYS A 189 -25.85 26.05 25.65
CA LYS A 189 -25.00 26.49 26.77
C LYS A 189 -23.96 25.40 27.06
N PRO A 190 -22.65 25.68 27.08
CA PRO A 190 -21.67 24.70 27.51
C PRO A 190 -21.63 24.64 29.04
N SER A 191 -22.27 23.62 29.64
CA SER A 191 -22.00 23.27 31.04
C SER A 191 -20.70 22.47 31.13
N SER A 192 -19.57 23.16 30.98
CA SER A 192 -18.24 22.60 31.26
C SER A 192 -17.94 22.83 32.74
N LEU A 193 -18.06 21.79 33.56
CA LEU A 193 -17.51 21.80 34.92
C LEU A 193 -15.97 21.76 34.84
N PRO A 194 -15.24 22.54 35.64
CA PRO A 194 -13.78 22.49 35.63
C PRO A 194 -13.31 21.17 36.27
N VAL A 195 -12.70 20.31 35.46
CA VAL A 195 -11.96 19.13 35.94
C VAL A 195 -10.68 19.63 36.58
N VAL A 196 -10.64 19.61 37.92
CA VAL A 196 -9.41 19.83 38.68
C VAL A 196 -8.62 18.54 38.64
N VAL A 197 -7.54 18.52 37.85
CA VAL A 197 -6.53 17.46 37.91
C VAL A 197 -5.54 17.85 39.00
N SER A 198 -5.61 17.18 40.15
CA SER A 198 -4.54 17.23 41.14
C SER A 198 -3.32 16.49 40.58
N PRO A 199 -2.11 17.08 40.56
CA PRO A 199 -0.90 16.35 40.23
C PRO A 199 -0.56 15.32 41.31
N ASP A 200 -0.08 14.14 40.90
CA ASP A 200 0.43 13.09 41.77
C ASP A 200 1.66 13.58 42.56
N PRO A 201 1.85 13.13 43.82
CA PRO A 201 3.01 13.51 44.62
C PRO A 201 4.30 12.87 44.11
N ASP A 202 5.36 13.67 44.01
CA ASP A 202 6.71 13.21 43.65
C ASP A 202 7.26 12.20 44.67
N PRO A 203 8.08 11.21 44.25
CA PRO A 203 8.64 10.16 45.10
C PRO A 203 9.82 10.65 45.98
N ALA A 204 9.76 11.88 46.49
CA ALA A 204 10.82 12.46 47.33
C ALA A 204 10.49 12.46 48.84
N ASP A 205 9.25 12.14 49.24
CA ASP A 205 8.84 12.12 50.66
C ASP A 205 8.88 10.73 51.33
N GLN A 206 9.62 9.77 50.76
CA GLN A 206 9.99 8.51 51.43
C GLN A 206 11.44 8.53 51.94
N ALA A 207 11.78 9.55 52.73
CA ALA A 207 12.94 9.47 53.62
C ALA A 207 12.83 10.53 54.71
N LEU A 208 12.15 10.18 55.82
CA LEU A 208 12.53 10.49 57.21
C LEU A 208 11.62 9.76 58.20
#